data_AF-A0A7X2NN97-F1
#
_entry.id   AF-A0A7X2NN97-F1
#
_cell.length_a   1.000
_cell.length_b   1.000
_cell.length_c   1.000
_cell.angle_alpha   90.00
_cell.angle_beta   90.00
_cell.angle_gamma   90.00
#
_symmetry.space_group_name_H-M   'P 1'
#
loop_
_entity.id
_entity.type
_entity.pdbx_description
1 polymer ?
#
loop_
_entity_poly.entity_id
_entity_poly.type
_entity_poly.pdbx_seq_one_letter_code
_entity_poly.pdbx_strand_id
1 'polypeptide(L)'
;MSKWILTDDDCLQIRRRLEDMAERLGNVYELYQIQELPMDQGQVFKVAHEIVFCSEINLEDVLDCYGYENLEQVKTEYGDDWEAILAECQFELNAGCLENLITQEFLTYDEAKQLICRVSGYEGEKTLE
;
A
#
# COMPACT_ATOMS: atom_id res chain seq x y z
N MET A 1 2.90 -2.64 19.10
CA MET A 1 3.20 -2.65 17.65
C MET A 1 1.92 -3.00 16.93
N SER A 2 1.52 -2.17 15.99
CA SER A 2 0.35 -2.42 15.14
C SER A 2 0.60 -3.61 14.21
N LYS A 3 -0.44 -4.39 13.95
CA LYS A 3 -0.39 -5.62 13.15
C LYS A 3 -0.41 -5.26 11.65
N TRP A 4 0.43 -5.91 10.86
CA TRP A 4 0.35 -5.89 9.40
C TRP A 4 -0.88 -6.65 8.90
N ILE A 5 -1.59 -6.09 7.94
CA ILE A 5 -2.73 -6.67 7.24
C ILE A 5 -2.31 -6.87 5.78
N LEU A 6 -2.51 -8.07 5.23
CA LEU A 6 -2.36 -8.35 3.80
C LEU A 6 -3.64 -7.91 3.10
N THR A 7 -3.52 -7.02 2.12
CA THR A 7 -4.66 -6.39 1.46
C THR A 7 -4.76 -6.79 -0.01
N ASP A 8 -3.66 -7.21 -0.60
CA ASP A 8 -3.59 -7.88 -1.92
C ASP A 8 -2.48 -8.93 -1.89
N ASP A 9 -2.79 -10.19 -2.21
CA ASP A 9 -1.83 -11.30 -2.23
C ASP A 9 -1.07 -11.42 -3.54
N ASP A 10 -1.62 -10.93 -4.66
CA ASP A 10 -1.00 -11.00 -5.99
C ASP A 10 0.25 -10.11 -6.03
N CYS A 11 0.14 -8.88 -5.51
CA CYS A 11 1.25 -7.93 -5.44
C CYS A 11 1.90 -7.86 -4.04
N LEU A 12 1.51 -8.72 -3.10
CA LEU A 12 1.95 -8.68 -1.70
C LEU A 12 1.80 -7.26 -1.10
N GLN A 13 0.62 -6.67 -1.25
CA GLN A 13 0.31 -5.41 -0.58
C GLN A 13 0.02 -5.65 0.89
N ILE A 14 0.80 -5.01 1.76
CA ILE A 14 0.57 -5.02 3.19
C ILE A 14 0.41 -3.60 3.71
N ARG A 15 -0.50 -3.42 4.67
CA ARG A 15 -0.67 -2.15 5.40
C ARG A 15 -0.62 -2.34 6.91
N ARG A 16 -0.22 -1.30 7.63
CA ARG A 16 -0.48 -1.18 9.07
C ARG A 16 -0.83 0.26 9.42
N ARG A 17 -1.67 0.44 10.44
CA ARG A 17 -1.90 1.75 11.05
C ARG A 17 -0.76 2.13 11.98
N LEU A 18 -0.28 3.37 11.94
CA LEU A 18 0.75 3.88 12.84
C LEU A 18 0.09 4.57 14.05
N GLU A 19 -0.33 3.79 15.05
CA GLU A 19 -1.07 4.29 16.23
C GLU A 19 -0.36 5.43 16.97
N ASP A 20 0.97 5.34 17.12
CA ASP A 20 1.78 6.36 17.80
C ASP A 20 1.74 7.74 17.09
N MET A 21 1.46 7.76 15.79
CA MET A 21 1.29 8.98 14.99
C MET A 21 -0.17 9.43 14.93
N ALA A 22 -1.10 8.47 15.03
CA ALA A 22 -2.51 8.69 14.81
C ALA A 22 -3.13 9.70 15.78
N GLU A 23 -2.68 9.67 17.05
CA GLU A 23 -3.16 10.59 18.10
C GLU A 23 -2.88 12.07 17.81
N ARG A 24 -1.88 12.37 16.97
CA ARG A 24 -1.41 13.74 16.71
C ARG A 24 -1.72 14.24 15.33
N LEU A 25 -1.76 13.34 14.35
CA LEU A 25 -1.78 13.68 12.92
C LEU A 25 -3.03 13.16 12.20
N GLY A 26 -3.97 12.53 12.91
CA GLY A 26 -5.07 11.78 12.28
C GLY A 26 -4.59 10.43 11.77
N ASN A 27 -5.43 9.68 11.04
CA ASN A 27 -5.05 8.34 10.62
C ASN A 27 -3.85 8.35 9.67
N VAL A 28 -2.85 7.53 10.00
CA VAL A 28 -1.62 7.35 9.23
C VAL A 28 -1.39 5.87 9.00
N TYR A 29 -1.10 5.51 7.76
CA TYR A 29 -0.86 4.13 7.35
C TYR A 29 0.52 4.00 6.73
N GLU A 30 1.19 2.89 7.02
CA GLU A 30 2.40 2.49 6.31
C GLU A 30 2.06 1.32 5.40
N LEU A 31 2.47 1.40 4.15
CA LEU A 31 2.17 0.43 3.11
C LEU A 31 3.41 -0.03 2.38
N TYR A 32 3.41 -1.29 1.95
CA TYR A 32 4.37 -1.87 1.02
C TYR A 32 3.62 -2.63 -0.07
N GLN A 33 4.11 -2.62 -1.30
CA GLN A 33 3.67 -3.53 -2.37
C GLN A 33 4.82 -3.87 -3.31
N ILE A 34 4.69 -5.00 -4.00
CA ILE A 34 5.53 -5.38 -5.13
C ILE A 34 4.93 -4.73 -6.38
N GLN A 35 5.68 -3.80 -6.98
CA GLN A 35 5.32 -3.15 -8.22
C GLN A 35 5.88 -3.94 -9.41
N GLU A 36 5.00 -4.49 -10.24
CA GLU A 36 5.40 -5.02 -11.54
C GLU A 36 5.67 -3.87 -12.53
N LEU A 37 6.78 -3.95 -13.25
CA LEU A 37 7.13 -3.03 -14.33
C LEU A 37 7.12 -3.78 -15.67
N PRO A 38 6.29 -3.35 -16.63
CA PRO A 38 6.32 -3.92 -17.96
C PRO A 38 7.60 -3.48 -18.69
N MET A 39 8.53 -4.41 -18.92
CA MET A 39 9.71 -4.17 -19.75
C MET A 39 9.74 -5.13 -20.95
N ASP A 40 10.30 -4.66 -22.07
CA ASP A 40 10.35 -5.40 -23.35
C ASP A 40 11.04 -6.78 -23.26
N GLN A 41 11.83 -7.03 -22.21
CA GLN A 41 12.64 -8.25 -22.04
C GLN A 41 12.14 -9.18 -20.92
N GLY A 42 10.97 -8.91 -20.34
CA GLY A 42 10.38 -9.73 -19.28
C GLY A 42 9.81 -8.89 -18.14
N GLN A 43 9.12 -9.55 -17.21
CA GLN A 43 8.60 -8.92 -16.00
C GLN A 43 9.75 -8.64 -15.03
N VAL A 44 9.88 -7.39 -14.61
CA VAL A 44 10.79 -6.99 -13.54
C VAL A 44 9.99 -6.33 -12.44
N PHE A 45 10.40 -6.55 -11.20
CA PHE A 45 9.68 -6.08 -10.04
C PHE A 45 10.49 -5.02 -9.28
N LYS A 46 9.77 -4.14 -8.60
CA LYS A 46 10.31 -3.22 -7.61
C LYS A 46 9.45 -3.25 -6.35
N VAL A 47 9.91 -2.60 -5.30
CA VAL A 47 9.13 -2.43 -4.07
C VAL A 47 8.76 -0.96 -3.91
N ALA A 48 7.46 -0.70 -3.82
CA ALA A 48 6.91 0.57 -3.40
C ALA A 48 6.70 0.56 -1.87
N HIS A 49 6.96 1.69 -1.23
CA HIS A 49 6.74 1.90 0.20
C HIS A 49 6.40 3.35 0.47
N GLU A 50 5.40 3.57 1.31
CA GLU A 50 4.99 4.91 1.68
C GLU A 50 4.37 4.94 3.09
N ILE A 51 4.49 6.09 3.74
CA ILE A 51 3.70 6.45 4.91
C ILE A 51 2.68 7.48 4.45
N VAL A 52 1.42 7.08 4.38
CA VAL A 52 0.31 7.90 3.90
C VAL A 52 -0.41 8.53 5.08
N PHE A 53 -0.48 9.86 5.08
CA PHE A 53 -1.27 10.65 6.02
C PHE A 53 -2.66 10.87 5.42
N CYS A 54 -3.73 10.35 6.04
CA CYS A 54 -5.09 10.49 5.51
C CYS A 54 -5.52 11.96 5.34
N SER A 55 -4.93 12.87 6.12
CA SER A 55 -5.16 14.32 6.00
C SER A 55 -4.54 14.96 4.75
N GLU A 56 -3.61 14.28 4.08
CA GLU A 56 -2.86 14.78 2.92
C GLU A 56 -3.24 14.08 1.61
N ILE A 57 -4.17 13.12 1.65
CA ILE A 57 -4.67 12.41 0.48
C ILE A 57 -5.29 13.40 -0.50
N ASN A 58 -4.90 13.33 -1.78
CA ASN A 58 -5.59 14.03 -2.84
C ASN A 58 -6.91 13.30 -3.16
N LEU A 59 -7.95 13.66 -2.43
CA LEU A 59 -9.25 13.00 -2.54
C LEU A 59 -9.86 13.10 -3.95
N GLU A 60 -9.62 14.19 -4.68
CA GLU A 60 -10.15 14.34 -6.04
C GLU A 60 -9.56 13.29 -6.98
N ASP A 61 -8.23 13.16 -7.00
CA ASP A 61 -7.52 12.18 -7.84
C ASP A 61 -7.91 10.75 -7.48
N VAL A 62 -8.00 10.44 -6.18
CA VAL A 62 -8.40 9.10 -5.71
C VAL A 62 -9.81 8.75 -6.17
N LEU A 63 -10.78 9.65 -5.97
CA LEU A 63 -12.17 9.37 -6.35
C LEU A 63 -12.32 9.22 -7.87
N ASP A 64 -11.65 10.07 -8.66
CA ASP A 64 -11.70 10.01 -10.14
C ASP A 64 -11.06 8.73 -10.67
N CYS A 65 -9.85 8.39 -10.21
CA CYS A 65 -9.10 7.23 -10.69
C CYS A 65 -9.75 5.89 -10.32
N TYR A 66 -10.37 5.79 -9.14
CA TYR A 66 -11.03 4.57 -8.67
C TYR A 66 -12.54 4.55 -8.96
N GLY A 67 -13.07 5.59 -9.61
CA GLY A 67 -14.46 5.64 -10.08
C GLY A 67 -15.50 5.77 -8.96
N TYR A 68 -15.13 6.37 -7.83
CA TYR A 68 -16.05 6.70 -6.76
C TYR A 68 -16.76 8.03 -7.05
N GLU A 69 -18.08 8.07 -6.89
CA GLU A 69 -18.88 9.29 -7.11
C GLU A 69 -18.55 10.39 -6.10
N ASN A 70 -18.29 10.00 -4.85
CA ASN A 70 -17.97 10.90 -3.74
C ASN A 70 -17.47 10.10 -2.52
N LEU A 71 -16.98 10.82 -1.51
CA LEU A 71 -16.49 10.24 -0.26
C LEU A 71 -17.55 9.42 0.52
N GLU A 72 -18.84 9.78 0.43
CA GLU A 72 -19.88 9.05 1.17
C GLU A 72 -20.12 7.66 0.58
N GLN A 73 -19.88 7.46 -0.73
CA GLN A 73 -19.87 6.13 -1.32
C GLN A 73 -18.78 5.26 -0.68
N VAL A 74 -17.55 5.75 -0.59
CA VAL A 74 -16.41 5.04 0.01
C VAL A 74 -16.71 4.68 1.47
N LYS A 75 -17.21 5.64 2.27
CA LYS A 75 -17.60 5.38 3.67
C LYS A 75 -18.71 4.33 3.80
N THR A 76 -19.69 4.36 2.89
CA THR A 76 -20.80 3.40 2.91
C THR A 76 -20.32 1.99 2.55
N GLU A 77 -19.42 1.88 1.58
CA GLU A 77 -18.91 0.60 1.08
C GLU A 77 -17.94 -0.07 2.07
N TYR A 78 -17.03 0.71 2.66
CA TYR A 78 -15.94 0.18 3.48
C TYR A 78 -16.12 0.38 4.99
N GLY A 79 -17.21 1.05 5.42
CA GLY A 79 -17.53 1.23 6.84
C GLY A 79 -16.39 1.90 7.59
N ASP A 80 -15.97 1.34 8.73
CA ASP A 80 -14.91 1.89 9.59
C ASP A 80 -13.52 1.90 8.93
N ASP A 81 -13.33 1.14 7.84
CA ASP A 81 -12.04 0.96 7.17
C ASP A 81 -11.81 1.94 6.00
N TRP A 82 -12.78 2.83 5.75
CA TRP A 82 -12.76 3.74 4.59
C TRP A 82 -11.49 4.59 4.47
N GLU A 83 -10.90 5.04 5.58
CA GLU A 83 -9.64 5.81 5.54
C GLU A 83 -8.44 4.95 5.16
N ALA A 84 -8.44 3.67 5.53
CA ALA A 84 -7.38 2.76 5.13
C ALA A 84 -7.45 2.46 3.63
N ILE A 85 -8.67 2.34 3.08
CA ILE A 85 -8.90 2.19 1.64
C ILE A 85 -8.45 3.43 0.87
N LEU A 86 -8.79 4.64 1.33
CA LEU A 86 -8.26 5.85 0.68
C LEU A 86 -6.73 5.92 0.71
N ALA A 87 -6.12 5.45 1.81
CA ALA A 87 -4.66 5.41 1.92
C ALA A 87 -4.04 4.40 0.94
N GLU A 88 -4.66 3.24 0.73
CA GLU A 88 -4.28 2.27 -0.30
C GLU A 88 -4.39 2.87 -1.69
N CYS A 89 -5.53 3.49 -2.03
CA CYS A 89 -5.71 4.13 -3.33
C CYS A 89 -4.65 5.20 -3.60
N GLN A 90 -4.37 6.09 -2.63
CA GLN A 90 -3.33 7.11 -2.79
C GLN A 90 -1.94 6.49 -2.97
N PHE A 91 -1.62 5.45 -2.18
CA PHE A 91 -0.37 4.72 -2.27
C PHE A 91 -0.18 4.04 -3.63
N GLU A 92 -1.23 3.42 -4.15
CA GLU A 92 -1.25 2.74 -5.44
C GLU A 92 -1.13 3.73 -6.61
N LEU A 93 -1.73 4.92 -6.53
CA LEU A 93 -1.52 5.98 -7.53
C LEU A 93 -0.05 6.41 -7.57
N ASN A 94 0.56 6.63 -6.40
CA ASN A 94 1.97 7.00 -6.30
C ASN A 94 2.88 5.87 -6.81
N ALA A 95 2.54 4.62 -6.52
CA ALA A 95 3.26 3.44 -6.98
C ALA A 95 3.14 3.24 -8.50
N GLY A 96 1.95 3.43 -9.07
CA GLY A 96 1.73 3.41 -10.51
C GLY A 96 2.53 4.47 -11.26
N CYS A 97 2.79 5.61 -10.61
CA CYS A 97 3.67 6.68 -11.11
C CYS A 97 5.16 6.47 -10.75
N LEU A 98 5.51 5.40 -10.04
CA LEU A 98 6.86 5.06 -9.60
C LEU A 98 7.49 6.08 -8.63
N GLU A 99 6.67 6.84 -7.89
CA GLU A 99 7.11 7.95 -7.04
C GLU A 99 7.56 7.50 -5.64
N ASN A 100 7.09 6.34 -5.19
CA ASN A 100 7.32 5.81 -3.84
C ASN A 100 8.18 4.52 -3.84
N LEU A 101 9.04 4.35 -4.85
CA LEU A 101 9.94 3.20 -4.93
C LEU A 101 11.11 3.31 -3.94
N ILE A 102 11.39 2.24 -3.20
CA ILE A 102 12.53 2.18 -2.26
C ILE A 102 13.78 1.51 -2.82
N THR A 103 13.70 0.94 -4.03
CA THR A 103 14.85 0.33 -4.71
C THR A 103 15.07 0.91 -6.09
N GLN A 104 16.35 1.02 -6.45
CA GLN A 104 16.75 1.39 -7.82
C GLN A 104 16.88 0.13 -8.68
N GLU A 105 17.29 -0.98 -8.08
CA GLU A 105 17.49 -2.27 -8.71
C GLU A 105 16.17 -2.91 -9.16
N PHE A 106 16.25 -3.63 -10.27
CA PHE A 106 15.21 -4.56 -10.70
C PHE A 106 15.36 -5.87 -9.94
N LEU A 107 14.23 -6.40 -9.46
CA LEU A 107 14.16 -7.60 -8.66
C LEU A 107 13.33 -8.66 -9.39
N THR A 108 13.56 -9.92 -9.04
CA THR A 108 12.54 -10.97 -9.18
C THR A 108 11.45 -10.78 -8.13
N TYR A 109 10.30 -11.43 -8.33
CA TYR A 109 9.20 -11.39 -7.36
C TYR A 109 9.64 -11.89 -5.97
N ASP A 110 10.38 -13.01 -5.92
CA ASP A 110 10.87 -13.59 -4.67
C ASP A 110 11.84 -12.64 -3.94
N GLU A 111 12.72 -11.95 -4.66
CA GLU A 111 13.63 -10.95 -4.08
C GLU A 111 12.86 -9.75 -3.52
N ALA A 112 11.83 -9.28 -4.23
CA ALA A 112 10.96 -8.19 -3.78
C ALA A 112 10.18 -8.58 -2.51
N LYS A 113 9.61 -9.79 -2.48
CA LYS A 113 8.94 -10.36 -1.32
C LYS A 113 9.86 -10.48 -0.11
N GLN A 114 11.06 -11.03 -0.29
CA GLN A 114 12.06 -11.13 0.77
C GLN A 114 12.47 -9.76 1.30
N LEU A 115 12.60 -8.77 0.40
CA LEU A 115 12.87 -7.40 0.79
C LEU A 115 11.76 -6.84 1.67
N ILE A 116 10.49 -6.92 1.25
CA ILE A 116 9.33 -6.46 2.04
C ILE A 116 9.34 -7.11 3.41
N CYS A 117 9.42 -8.45 3.50
CA CYS A 117 9.46 -9.17 4.77
C CYS A 117 10.59 -8.67 5.68
N ARG A 118 11.80 -8.44 5.13
CA ARG A 118 12.97 -7.98 5.89
C ARG A 118 12.80 -6.56 6.43
N VAL A 119 12.27 -5.63 5.64
CA VAL A 119 12.19 -4.21 6.04
C VAL A 119 10.96 -3.92 6.91
N SER A 120 9.84 -4.59 6.63
CA SER A 120 8.58 -4.42 7.37
C SER A 120 8.51 -5.25 8.65
N GLY A 121 9.26 -6.36 8.72
CA GLY A 121 9.09 -7.41 9.72
C GLY A 121 7.84 -8.27 9.49
N TYR A 122 7.24 -8.25 8.31
CA TYR A 122 6.09 -9.08 7.95
C TYR A 122 6.51 -10.55 7.77
N GLU A 123 5.99 -11.43 8.62
CA GLU A 123 6.28 -12.88 8.60
C GLU A 123 5.24 -13.71 7.82
N GLY A 124 4.25 -13.07 7.18
CA GLY A 124 3.10 -13.77 6.59
C GLY A 124 2.11 -14.27 7.65
N GLU A 125 0.91 -14.67 7.21
CA GLU A 125 0.11 -15.57 8.05
C GLU A 125 0.78 -16.95 8.00
N LYS A 126 1.31 -17.42 9.14
CA LYS A 126 1.79 -18.80 9.25
C LYS A 126 0.64 -19.72 8.90
N THR A 127 0.67 -20.32 7.71
CA THR A 127 -0.13 -21.51 7.44
C THR A 127 0.40 -22.56 8.41
N LEU A 128 -0.38 -22.87 9.44
CA LEU A 128 -0.13 -24.03 10.27
C LEU A 128 -0.28 -25.23 9.34
N GLU A 129 0.85 -25.85 8.99
CA GLU A 129 0.90 -27.16 8.32
C GLU A 129 0.18 -28.23 9.16
#